data_AF-A0A2V8E5N1-F1
#
_entry.id   AF-A0A2V8E5N1-F1
#
_cell.length_a   1.000
_cell.length_b   1.000
_cell.length_c   1.000
_cell.angle_alpha   90.00
_cell.angle_beta   90.00
_cell.angle_gamma   90.00
#
_symmetry.space_group_name_H-M   'P 1'
#
loop_
_entity.id
_entity.type
_entity.pdbx_description
1 polymer ?
#
loop_
_entity_poly.entity_id
_entity_poly.type
_entity_poly.pdbx_seq_one_letter_code
_entity_poly.pdbx_strand_id
1 'polypeptide(L)'
;MPRRTDLKRVLVIGSGPIVIGQACEFDYSGSQACKALRSEGLEVVLVNSNPATIMTDPELADRTYVEPLTPDFVGAIIERERPDAVLPTVGGQTALNLAVDLARAGTLDRYGVKLI
;
A
#
# COMPACT_ATOMS: atom_id res chain seq x y z
N MET A 1 -7.25 21.74 5.00
CA MET A 1 -5.91 21.84 5.61
C MET A 1 -4.87 21.62 4.53
N PRO A 2 -3.70 22.27 4.59
CA PRO A 2 -2.61 22.01 3.65
C PRO A 2 -2.06 20.59 3.79
N ARG A 3 -1.31 20.14 2.78
CA ARG A 3 -0.65 18.83 2.77
C ARG A 3 0.22 18.63 4.01
N ARG A 4 0.20 17.40 4.55
CA ARG A 4 1.11 16.95 5.62
C ARG A 4 2.56 16.93 5.14
N THR A 5 3.42 17.67 5.82
CA THR A 5 4.86 17.76 5.50
C THR A 5 5.71 16.77 6.30
N ASP A 6 5.11 16.05 7.25
CA ASP A 6 5.78 15.04 8.07
C ASP A 6 5.90 13.67 7.37
N LEU A 7 5.23 13.49 6.22
CA LEU A 7 5.24 12.25 5.44
C LEU A 7 6.11 12.44 4.19
N LYS A 8 7.00 11.48 3.94
CA LYS A 8 7.84 11.41 2.74
C LYS A 8 7.57 10.13 1.94
N ARG A 9 7.34 9.00 2.61
CA ARG A 9 7.14 7.69 2.00
C ARG A 9 5.84 7.05 2.47
N VAL A 10 5.02 6.60 1.52
CA VAL A 10 3.74 5.94 1.80
C VAL A 10 3.74 4.54 1.18
N LEU A 11 3.36 3.54 1.99
CA LEU A 11 3.07 2.19 1.53
C LEU A 11 1.59 2.06 1.17
N VAL A 12 1.30 1.82 -0.10
CA VAL A 12 -0.03 1.49 -0.61
C VAL A 12 -0.19 -0.04 -0.62
N ILE A 13 -1.30 -0.55 -0.09
CA ILE A 13 -1.62 -1.97 -0.12
C ILE A 13 -2.73 -2.21 -1.15
N GLY A 14 -2.42 -3.01 -2.18
CA GLY A 14 -3.38 -3.42 -3.22
C GLY A 14 -4.35 -4.49 -2.73
N SER A 15 -5.27 -4.90 -3.62
CA SER A 15 -6.32 -5.87 -3.31
C SER A 15 -5.91 -7.34 -3.45
N GLY A 16 -4.82 -7.62 -4.18
CA GLY A 16 -4.45 -8.98 -4.55
C GLY A 16 -5.24 -9.48 -5.76
N PRO A 17 -5.41 -10.81 -5.92
CA PRO A 17 -6.07 -11.39 -7.09
C PRO A 17 -7.55 -11.00 -7.17
N ILE A 18 -8.08 -10.95 -8.39
CA ILE A 18 -9.50 -10.66 -8.63
C ILE A 18 -10.36 -11.84 -8.16
N VAL A 19 -11.37 -11.52 -7.36
CA VAL A 19 -12.39 -12.46 -6.89
C VAL A 19 -13.79 -11.83 -6.98
N ILE A 20 -14.83 -12.66 -6.93
CA ILE A 20 -16.21 -12.15 -6.87
C ILE A 20 -16.36 -11.26 -5.63
N GLY A 21 -16.81 -10.02 -5.82
CA GLY A 21 -16.95 -9.01 -4.75
C GLY A 21 -15.71 -8.18 -4.47
N GLN A 22 -14.57 -8.46 -5.12
CA GLN A 22 -13.36 -7.64 -5.04
C GLN A 22 -12.57 -7.77 -6.35
N ALA A 23 -12.80 -6.84 -7.27
CA ALA A 23 -12.32 -6.94 -8.66
C ALA A 23 -11.52 -5.71 -9.11
N CYS A 24 -11.67 -5.32 -10.38
CA CYS A 24 -10.85 -4.32 -11.06
C CYS A 24 -10.95 -2.91 -10.46
N GLU A 25 -11.98 -2.62 -9.68
CA GLU A 25 -12.19 -1.33 -9.02
C GLU A 25 -11.01 -0.90 -8.13
N PHE A 26 -10.25 -1.87 -7.61
CA PHE A 26 -9.08 -1.62 -6.76
C PHE A 26 -7.79 -1.40 -7.56
N ASP A 27 -7.68 -1.93 -8.78
CA ASP A 27 -6.60 -1.51 -9.69
C ASP A 27 -6.79 -0.05 -10.11
N TYR A 28 -8.03 0.31 -10.46
CA TYR A 28 -8.39 1.70 -10.76
C TYR A 28 -8.10 2.63 -9.57
N SER A 29 -8.61 2.29 -8.38
CA SER A 29 -8.46 3.12 -7.17
C SER A 29 -7.00 3.19 -6.71
N GLY A 30 -6.28 2.06 -6.70
CA GLY A 30 -4.86 1.99 -6.36
C GLY A 30 -3.99 2.79 -7.32
N SER A 31 -4.25 2.70 -8.63
CA SER A 31 -3.57 3.51 -9.65
C SER A 31 -3.79 5.02 -9.44
N GLN A 32 -5.01 5.44 -9.11
CA GLN A 32 -5.31 6.83 -8.78
C GLN A 32 -4.58 7.29 -7.52
N ALA A 33 -4.53 6.45 -6.49
CA ALA A 33 -3.80 6.74 -5.26
C ALA A 33 -2.30 6.91 -5.51
N CYS A 34 -1.66 6.01 -6.25
CA CYS A 34 -0.25 6.13 -6.62
C CYS A 34 0.03 7.43 -7.37
N LYS A 35 -0.81 7.77 -8.37
CA LYS A 35 -0.68 9.03 -9.12
C LYS A 35 -0.82 10.26 -8.23
N ALA A 36 -1.84 10.28 -7.36
CA ALA A 36 -2.10 11.42 -6.48
C ALA A 36 -0.96 11.63 -5.45
N LEU A 37 -0.48 10.55 -4.83
CA LEU A 37 0.62 10.62 -3.87
C LEU A 37 1.92 11.11 -4.54
N ARG A 38 2.22 10.61 -5.74
CA ARG A 38 3.41 11.04 -6.49
C ARG A 38 3.29 12.45 -7.06
N SER A 39 2.11 12.91 -7.47
CA SER A 39 1.92 14.31 -7.90
C SER A 39 2.13 15.29 -6.74
N GLU A 40 1.87 14.84 -5.52
CA GLU A 40 2.24 15.56 -4.32
C GLU A 40 3.74 15.41 -4.01
N GLY A 41 4.51 14.54 -4.66
CA GLY A 41 5.93 14.34 -4.36
C GLY A 41 6.18 13.55 -3.08
N LEU A 42 5.28 12.60 -2.77
CA LEU A 42 5.55 11.51 -1.85
C LEU A 42 6.17 10.34 -2.61
N GLU A 43 7.12 9.65 -1.98
CA GLU A 43 7.63 8.38 -2.47
C GLU A 43 6.59 7.29 -2.22
N VAL A 44 6.21 6.56 -3.26
CA VAL A 44 5.20 5.52 -3.18
C VAL A 44 5.87 4.15 -3.25
N VAL A 45 5.66 3.37 -2.19
CA VAL A 45 5.90 1.94 -2.18
C VAL A 45 4.56 1.26 -2.37
N LEU A 46 4.46 0.35 -3.32
CA LEU A 46 3.25 -0.43 -3.56
C LEU A 46 3.52 -1.90 -3.33
N VAL A 47 2.57 -2.59 -2.68
CA VAL A 47 2.52 -4.06 -2.66
C VAL A 47 1.18 -4.56 -3.19
N ASN A 48 1.21 -5.44 -4.19
CA ASN A 48 0.04 -6.13 -4.72
C ASN A 48 0.44 -7.46 -5.34
N SER A 49 -0.18 -8.57 -4.95
CA SER A 49 0.15 -9.89 -5.47
C SER A 49 -0.39 -10.16 -6.88
N ASN A 50 -1.25 -9.30 -7.43
CA ASN A 50 -1.82 -9.47 -8.77
C ASN A 50 -0.95 -8.80 -9.84
N PRO A 51 -0.31 -9.58 -10.73
CA PRO A 51 0.57 -9.03 -11.77
C PRO A 51 -0.20 -8.40 -12.94
N ALA A 52 -1.50 -8.63 -13.06
CA ALA A 52 -2.32 -8.15 -14.18
C ALA A 52 -2.99 -6.81 -13.85
N THR A 53 -2.26 -5.88 -13.23
CA THR A 53 -2.79 -4.58 -12.79
C THR A 53 -1.92 -3.43 -13.27
N ILE A 54 -2.55 -2.32 -13.65
CA ILE A 54 -1.83 -1.10 -14.04
C ILE A 54 -1.09 -0.51 -12.85
N MET A 55 -1.65 -0.61 -11.65
CA MET A 55 -0.98 -0.10 -10.45
C MET A 55 0.39 -0.75 -10.21
N THR A 56 0.59 -2.00 -10.64
CA THR A 56 1.87 -2.71 -10.54
C THR A 56 2.85 -2.42 -11.68
N ASP A 57 2.50 -1.57 -12.65
CA ASP A 57 3.45 -1.16 -13.68
C ASP A 57 4.63 -0.42 -13.03
N PRO A 58 5.89 -0.65 -13.48
CA PRO A 58 7.08 -0.06 -12.86
C PRO A 58 7.09 1.47 -12.81
N GLU A 59 6.28 2.11 -13.66
CA GLU A 59 6.21 3.57 -13.79
C GLU A 59 5.26 4.22 -12.79
N LEU A 60 4.40 3.45 -12.11
CA LEU A 60 3.30 3.99 -11.29
C LEU A 60 3.71 4.28 -9.85
N ALA A 61 4.67 3.53 -9.30
CA ALA A 61 5.22 3.69 -7.96
C ALA A 61 6.75 3.74 -8.01
N ASP A 62 7.39 4.27 -6.98
CA ASP A 62 8.85 4.34 -6.90
C ASP A 62 9.46 2.97 -6.53
N ARG A 63 8.69 2.16 -5.79
CA ARG A 63 8.94 0.74 -5.53
C ARG A 63 7.67 -0.06 -5.70
N THR A 64 7.72 -1.13 -6.47
CA THR A 64 6.59 -2.05 -6.65
C THR A 64 6.99 -3.46 -6.24
N TYR A 65 6.21 -4.05 -5.34
CA TYR A 65 6.34 -5.41 -4.85
C TYR A 65 5.17 -6.27 -5.35
N VAL A 66 5.46 -7.23 -6.23
CA VAL A 66 4.50 -8.26 -6.64
C VAL A 66 4.70 -9.48 -5.74
N GLU A 67 4.20 -9.37 -4.51
CA GLU A 67 4.46 -10.31 -3.41
C GLU A 67 3.14 -10.69 -2.70
N PRO A 68 3.09 -11.82 -1.96
CA PRO A 68 1.91 -12.23 -1.19
C PRO A 68 1.45 -11.16 -0.18
N LEU A 69 0.14 -10.90 -0.15
CA LEU A 69 -0.48 -9.96 0.80
C LEU A 69 -0.73 -10.62 2.16
N THR A 70 0.37 -10.95 2.85
CA THR A 70 0.35 -11.55 4.19
C THR A 70 1.11 -10.66 5.19
N PRO A 71 0.83 -10.75 6.50
CA PRO A 71 1.50 -9.93 7.50
C PRO A 71 3.03 -10.07 7.50
N ASP A 72 3.54 -11.27 7.24
CA ASP A 72 4.99 -11.53 7.23
C ASP A 72 5.68 -10.83 6.05
N PHE A 73 5.14 -10.98 4.84
CA PHE A 73 5.70 -10.36 3.64
C PHE A 73 5.57 -8.83 3.69
N VAL A 74 4.40 -8.31 4.05
CA VAL A 74 4.21 -6.85 4.15
C VAL A 74 4.99 -6.27 5.33
N GLY A 75 5.13 -7.01 6.43
CA GLY A 75 6.00 -6.65 7.54
C GLY A 75 7.47 -6.55 7.12
N ALA A 76 7.97 -7.49 6.31
CA ALA A 76 9.32 -7.45 5.76
C ALA A 76 9.52 -6.27 4.80
N ILE A 77 8.50 -5.93 3.99
CA ILE A 77 8.52 -4.71 3.15
C ILE A 77 8.57 -3.46 4.03
N ILE A 78 7.76 -3.37 5.08
CA ILE A 78 7.78 -2.24 6.03
C ILE A 78 9.17 -2.13 6.69
N GLU A 79 9.77 -3.24 7.10
CA GLU A 79 11.11 -3.24 7.71
C GLU A 79 12.18 -2.75 6.74
N ARG A 80 12.12 -3.17 5.47
CA ARG A 80 13.07 -2.78 4.43
C ARG A 80 12.89 -1.34 3.99
N GLU A 81 11.65 -0.96 3.71
CA GLU A 81 11.31 0.32 3.08
C GLU A 81 11.00 1.41 4.10
N ARG A 82 10.80 1.11 5.39
CA ARG A 82 10.56 2.12 6.44
C ARG A 82 9.58 3.24 6.01
N PRO A 83 8.35 2.91 5.54
CA PRO A 83 7.37 3.91 5.15
C PRO A 83 6.93 4.74 6.36
N ASP A 84 6.66 6.02 6.17
CA ASP A 84 6.13 6.88 7.24
C ASP A 84 4.65 6.59 7.52
N ALA A 85 3.94 6.14 6.48
CA ALA A 85 2.54 5.80 6.57
C ALA A 85 2.13 4.64 5.64
N VAL A 86 1.02 3.99 5.99
CA VAL A 86 0.33 2.97 5.18
C VAL A 86 -1.03 3.50 4.80
N LEU A 87 -1.40 3.35 3.51
CA LEU A 87 -2.71 3.65 2.95
C LEU A 87 -3.43 2.33 2.62
N PRO A 88 -4.30 1.81 3.50
CA PRO A 88 -4.95 0.52 3.32
C PRO A 88 -6.36 0.61 2.70
N THR A 89 -6.81 1.81 2.33
CA THR A 89 -8.21 2.10 1.97
C THR A 89 -8.53 1.89 0.49
N VAL A 90 -7.52 1.60 -0.33
CA VAL A 90 -7.65 1.45 -1.80
C VAL A 90 -7.46 0.02 -2.30
N GLY A 91 -7.29 -0.94 -1.38
CA GLY A 91 -7.11 -2.37 -1.68
C GLY A 91 -8.22 -3.27 -1.16
N GLY A 92 -9.43 -2.73 -0.98
CA GLY A 92 -10.60 -3.51 -0.56
C GLY A 92 -10.46 -4.13 0.83
N GLN A 93 -11.14 -5.25 1.05
CA GLN A 93 -11.16 -5.91 2.35
C GLN A 93 -9.81 -6.57 2.66
N THR A 94 -9.08 -7.03 1.63
CA THR A 94 -7.72 -7.57 1.78
C THR A 94 -6.81 -6.57 2.48
N ALA A 95 -6.73 -5.33 1.97
CA ALA A 95 -5.86 -4.31 2.53
C ALA A 95 -6.27 -3.87 3.94
N LEU A 96 -7.58 -3.74 4.20
CA LEU A 96 -8.09 -3.39 5.52
C LEU A 96 -7.78 -4.45 6.57
N ASN A 97 -8.04 -5.72 6.27
CA ASN A 97 -7.74 -6.83 7.18
C ASN A 97 -6.24 -6.91 7.46
N LEU A 98 -5.42 -6.79 6.41
CA LEU A 98 -3.97 -6.83 6.55
C LEU A 98 -3.43 -5.70 7.41
N ALA A 99 -3.95 -4.47 7.25
CA ALA A 99 -3.57 -3.35 8.09
C ALA A 99 -3.97 -3.55 9.56
N VAL A 100 -5.15 -4.12 9.82
CA VAL A 100 -5.58 -4.49 11.18
C VAL A 100 -4.66 -5.55 11.78
N ASP A 101 -4.29 -6.57 11.02
CA ASP A 101 -3.40 -7.64 11.48
C ASP A 101 -1.99 -7.12 11.77
N LEU A 102 -1.44 -6.26 10.91
CA LEU A 102 -0.15 -5.58 11.13
C LEU A 102 -0.18 -4.67 12.37
N ALA A 103 -1.28 -3.96 12.61
CA ALA A 103 -1.46 -3.14 13.79
C ALA A 103 -1.53 -4.01 15.06
N ARG A 104 -2.33 -5.09 15.05
CA ARG A 104 -2.46 -6.03 16.17
C ARG A 104 -1.15 -6.75 16.50
N ALA A 105 -0.34 -7.06 15.49
CA ALA A 105 0.98 -7.64 15.66
C ALA A 105 2.02 -6.63 16.21
N GLY A 106 1.67 -5.35 16.32
CA GLY A 106 2.57 -4.28 16.75
C GLY A 106 3.64 -3.91 15.70
N THR A 107 3.50 -4.38 14.46
CA THR A 107 4.46 -4.10 13.37
C THR A 107 4.48 -2.62 13.03
N LEU A 108 3.31 -1.98 12.98
CA LEU A 108 3.20 -0.55 12.68
C LEU A 108 3.86 0.29 13.77
N ASP A 109 3.58 -0.01 15.04
CA ASP A 109 4.17 0.71 16.18
C ASP A 109 5.68 0.51 16.26
N ARG A 110 6.17 -0.73 16.04
CA ARG A 110 7.61 -1.06 16.03
C ARG A 110 8.39 -0.22 15.02
N TYR A 111 7.78 0.10 13.89
CA TYR A 111 8.41 0.84 12.80
C TYR A 111 7.95 2.30 12.70
N GLY A 112 7.12 2.78 13.64
CA GLY A 112 6.63 4.16 13.66
C GLY A 112 5.72 4.52 12.48
N VAL A 113 5.06 3.54 11.88
CA VAL A 113 4.24 3.69 10.68
C VAL A 113 2.83 4.17 11.05
N LYS A 114 2.37 5.26 10.43
CA LYS A 114 1.03 5.81 10.65
C LYS A 114 0.02 5.18 9.68
N LEU A 115 -1.21 4.96 10.12
CA LEU A 115 -2.32 4.66 9.19
C LEU A 115 -2.92 5.96 8.69
N ILE A 116 -3.12 6.07 7.37
CA ILE A 116 -3.72 7.24 6.71
C ILE A 116 -4.80 6.84 5.71
#